data_AF-A0A4U0WVW0-F1
#
_entry.id   AF-A0A4U0WVW0-F1
#
_cell.length_a   1.000
_cell.length_b   1.000
_cell.length_c   1.000
_cell.angle_alpha   90.00
_cell.angle_beta   90.00
_cell.angle_gamma   90.00
#
_symmetry.space_group_name_H-M   'P 1'
#
loop_
_entity.id
_entity.type
_entity.pdbx_description
1 polymer ?
#
loop_
_entity_poly.entity_id
_entity_poly.type
_entity_poly.pdbx_seq_one_letter_code
_entity_poly.pdbx_strand_id
1 'polypeptide(L)'
;MFGRYTDNGLLTFDHLGDEQNAIPLCPSCHRAFDNVNDPGLAFIPTDLQYFIDFEKRDFKNRTDIARRLGHDQPRMTPTPQSYLEHQMNQGKLPRDACGGQYWRYTLRDYFPVNADKSFIPGFGPFKEPGLWHGAPMAALKRAFQVLGDPDVEGIPEEQMNALRELRKLYSKTVVLPTQMGPNPDGGGAVAVTERSNQRSGAASTDHEATNTGGGESGPSAPNAVGHEPPQGQMQTAPAANDAATTRKAVLSSTPPDSTDKPTARVLQQRSKTRPPRSSTHVRLLRFGAGSTTESNVLRYLTMLR
;
A
#
# COMPACT_ATOMS: atom_id res chain seq x y z
N MET A 1 -15.07 -11.17 -9.67
CA MET A 1 -13.68 -10.66 -9.58
C MET A 1 -13.05 -10.96 -8.23
N PHE A 2 -13.73 -10.72 -7.09
CA PHE A 2 -13.23 -11.03 -5.73
C PHE A 2 -12.80 -12.49 -5.53
N GLY A 3 -13.67 -13.46 -5.89
CA GLY A 3 -13.37 -14.89 -5.75
C GLY A 3 -12.03 -15.30 -6.40
N ARG A 4 -11.73 -14.81 -7.60
CA ARG A 4 -10.45 -15.11 -8.26
C ARG A 4 -9.23 -14.62 -7.46
N TYR A 5 -9.33 -13.55 -6.68
CA TYR A 5 -8.20 -13.08 -5.88
C TYR A 5 -8.06 -13.90 -4.59
N THR A 6 -9.17 -14.28 -3.96
CA THR A 6 -9.15 -15.17 -2.79
C THR A 6 -8.65 -16.56 -3.18
N ASP A 7 -9.13 -17.12 -4.30
CA ASP A 7 -8.72 -18.44 -4.80
C ASP A 7 -7.22 -18.51 -5.14
N ASN A 8 -6.65 -17.38 -5.55
CA ASN A 8 -5.21 -17.26 -5.86
C ASN A 8 -4.35 -16.89 -4.63
N GLY A 9 -4.94 -16.82 -3.42
CA GLY A 9 -4.25 -16.45 -2.18
C GLY A 9 -3.78 -14.99 -2.14
N LEU A 10 -4.34 -14.11 -2.98
CA LEU A 10 -3.93 -12.71 -3.09
C LEU A 10 -4.65 -11.78 -2.11
N LEU A 11 -5.80 -12.17 -1.56
CA LEU A 11 -6.49 -11.41 -0.51
C LEU A 11 -6.53 -12.23 0.77
N THR A 12 -6.30 -11.56 1.90
CA THR A 12 -6.20 -12.17 3.23
C THR A 12 -7.52 -12.12 4.02
N PHE A 13 -8.62 -11.73 3.38
CA PHE A 13 -9.93 -11.56 4.00
C PHE A 13 -11.02 -12.24 3.16
N ASP A 14 -12.07 -12.70 3.82
CA ASP A 14 -12.96 -13.72 3.26
C ASP A 14 -14.19 -13.14 2.53
N HIS A 15 -14.46 -11.84 2.67
CA HIS A 15 -15.64 -11.20 2.10
C HIS A 15 -15.42 -9.72 1.78
N LEU A 16 -16.22 -9.16 0.86
CA LEU A 16 -16.04 -7.79 0.36
C LEU A 16 -16.24 -6.69 1.42
N GLY A 17 -17.11 -6.95 2.41
CA GLY A 17 -17.47 -6.01 3.47
C GLY A 17 -16.54 -6.04 4.69
N ASP A 18 -15.42 -6.74 4.59
CA ASP A 18 -14.45 -6.86 5.68
C ASP A 18 -13.85 -5.49 6.05
N GLU A 19 -13.65 -5.25 7.35
CA GLU A 19 -13.06 -4.00 7.86
C GLU A 19 -11.64 -3.79 7.34
N GLN A 20 -10.90 -4.87 7.07
CA GLN A 20 -9.56 -4.80 6.47
C GLN A 20 -9.59 -4.33 5.00
N ASN A 21 -10.77 -4.29 4.37
CA ASN A 21 -10.98 -3.74 3.04
C ASN A 21 -11.66 -2.35 3.06
N ALA A 22 -11.86 -1.75 4.24
CA ALA A 22 -12.56 -0.49 4.41
C ALA A 22 -11.60 0.68 4.68
N ILE A 23 -11.79 1.78 3.94
CA ILE A 23 -11.08 3.05 4.16
C ILE A 23 -12.12 4.16 4.37
N PRO A 24 -12.08 4.91 5.48
CA PRO A 24 -13.00 6.02 5.69
C PRO A 24 -12.62 7.20 4.79
N LEU A 25 -13.55 7.62 3.93
CA LEU A 25 -13.37 8.72 2.98
C LEU A 25 -14.48 9.77 3.12
N CYS A 26 -14.15 11.03 2.83
CA CYS A 26 -15.19 12.05 2.64
C CYS A 26 -15.96 11.80 1.33
N PRO A 27 -17.15 12.41 1.12
CA PRO A 27 -17.97 12.14 -0.06
C PRO A 27 -17.24 12.35 -1.41
N SER A 28 -16.41 13.39 -1.52
CA SER A 28 -15.65 13.67 -2.75
C SER A 28 -14.53 12.65 -2.99
N CYS A 29 -13.75 12.34 -1.94
CA CYS A 29 -12.71 11.30 -2.03
C CYS A 29 -13.29 9.92 -2.32
N HIS A 30 -14.45 9.59 -1.75
CA HIS A 30 -15.14 8.33 -2.01
C HIS A 30 -15.52 8.21 -3.48
N ARG A 31 -16.11 9.27 -4.07
CA ARG A 31 -16.46 9.30 -5.49
C ARG A 31 -15.22 9.21 -6.40
N ALA A 32 -14.13 9.86 -6.02
CA ALA A 32 -12.87 9.81 -6.75
C ALA A 32 -12.20 8.43 -6.68
N PHE A 33 -12.28 7.76 -5.54
CA PHE A 33 -11.72 6.43 -5.31
C PHE A 33 -12.53 5.31 -5.97
N ASP A 34 -13.86 5.42 -5.99
CA ASP A 34 -14.74 4.38 -6.52
C ASP A 34 -14.81 4.32 -8.05
N ASN A 35 -14.39 5.38 -8.74
CA ASN A 35 -14.41 5.40 -10.20
C ASN A 35 -13.31 4.50 -10.77
N VAL A 36 -13.65 3.25 -11.08
CA VAL A 36 -12.71 2.23 -11.57
C VAL A 36 -12.12 2.57 -12.95
N ASN A 37 -12.86 3.31 -13.78
CA ASN A 37 -12.45 3.63 -15.15
C ASN A 37 -11.57 4.88 -15.24
N ASP A 38 -11.67 5.77 -14.25
CA ASP A 38 -10.93 7.04 -14.17
C ASP A 38 -10.76 7.37 -12.67
N PRO A 39 -9.85 6.65 -11.98
CA PRO A 39 -9.65 6.79 -10.55
C PRO A 39 -9.01 8.15 -10.25
N GLY A 40 -9.68 8.96 -9.44
CA GLY A 40 -9.14 10.25 -9.02
C GLY A 40 -8.27 10.19 -7.77
N LEU A 41 -8.36 9.10 -7.01
CA LEU A 41 -7.63 8.93 -5.76
C LEU A 41 -7.05 7.51 -5.69
N ALA A 42 -5.78 7.39 -5.32
CA ALA A 42 -5.13 6.09 -5.11
C ALA A 42 -4.40 6.02 -3.78
N PHE A 43 -4.34 4.81 -3.23
CA PHE A 43 -3.57 4.47 -2.02
C PHE A 43 -2.52 3.43 -2.39
N ILE A 44 -1.25 3.70 -2.09
CA ILE A 44 -0.12 2.83 -2.43
C ILE A 44 0.71 2.62 -1.17
N PRO A 45 1.03 1.37 -0.77
CA PRO A 45 1.94 1.12 0.36
C PRO A 45 3.25 1.89 0.17
N THR A 46 3.75 2.54 1.23
CA THR A 46 4.98 3.37 1.11
C THR A 46 6.24 2.56 0.82
N ASP A 47 6.22 1.27 1.11
CA ASP A 47 7.36 0.35 0.95
C ASP A 47 6.94 -0.80 0.02
N LEU A 48 6.92 -0.54 -1.28
CA LEU A 48 6.63 -1.55 -2.30
C LEU A 48 7.71 -2.64 -2.37
N GLN A 49 8.95 -2.31 -2.00
CA GLN A 49 10.07 -3.26 -2.04
C GLN A 49 9.83 -4.44 -1.10
N TYR A 50 9.26 -4.20 0.09
CA TYR A 50 8.84 -5.25 1.00
C TYR A 50 7.93 -6.30 0.32
N PHE A 51 6.94 -5.86 -0.45
CA PHE A 51 6.01 -6.75 -1.14
C PHE A 51 6.68 -7.51 -2.29
N ILE A 52 7.57 -6.85 -3.01
CA ILE A 52 8.38 -7.46 -4.07
C ILE A 52 9.26 -8.58 -3.49
N ASP A 53 9.98 -8.31 -2.41
CA ASP A 53 10.88 -9.27 -1.78
C ASP A 53 10.11 -10.40 -1.09
N PHE A 54 8.93 -10.11 -0.54
CA PHE A 54 8.03 -11.12 -0.03
C PHE A 54 7.61 -12.09 -1.13
N GLU A 55 7.07 -11.59 -2.25
CA GLU A 55 6.60 -12.42 -3.35
C GLU A 55 7.74 -13.20 -4.01
N LYS A 56 8.93 -12.61 -4.16
CA LYS A 56 10.12 -13.32 -4.66
C LYS A 56 10.47 -14.53 -3.79
N ARG A 57 10.44 -14.36 -2.46
CA ARG A 57 10.71 -15.45 -1.51
C ARG A 57 9.61 -16.51 -1.52
N ASP A 58 8.35 -16.07 -1.47
CA ASP A 58 7.18 -16.96 -1.54
C ASP A 58 7.19 -17.81 -2.82
N PHE A 59 7.38 -17.17 -3.98
CA PHE A 59 7.44 -17.86 -5.26
C PHE A 59 8.57 -18.89 -5.33
N LYS A 60 9.76 -18.54 -4.82
CA LYS A 60 10.89 -19.48 -4.73
C LYS A 60 10.54 -20.67 -3.84
N ASN A 61 9.98 -20.43 -2.67
CA ASN A 61 9.57 -21.49 -1.74
C ASN A 61 8.55 -22.44 -2.37
N ARG A 62 7.50 -21.90 -3.00
CA ARG A 62 6.50 -22.72 -3.71
C ARG A 62 7.11 -23.53 -4.84
N THR A 63 8.02 -22.94 -5.61
CA THR A 63 8.75 -23.64 -6.68
C THR A 63 9.62 -24.78 -6.15
N ASP A 64 10.34 -24.56 -5.05
CA ASP A 64 11.20 -25.57 -4.44
C ASP A 64 10.37 -26.72 -3.85
N ILE A 65 9.23 -26.42 -3.22
CA ILE A 65 8.30 -27.44 -2.69
C ILE A 65 7.66 -28.23 -3.84
N ALA A 66 7.17 -27.56 -4.87
CA ALA A 66 6.62 -28.19 -6.06
C ALA A 66 7.60 -29.16 -6.72
N ARG A 67 8.89 -28.78 -6.79
CA ARG A 67 9.94 -29.65 -7.31
C ARG A 67 10.18 -30.89 -6.43
N ARG A 68 10.16 -30.74 -5.11
CA ARG A 68 10.49 -31.81 -4.16
C ARG A 68 9.34 -32.76 -3.90
N LEU A 69 8.13 -32.23 -3.77
CA LEU A 69 6.94 -32.97 -3.32
C LEU A 69 5.92 -33.20 -4.45
N GLY A 70 6.12 -32.61 -5.62
CA GLY A 70 5.23 -32.80 -6.78
C GLY A 70 3.88 -32.10 -6.66
N HIS A 71 3.70 -31.19 -5.70
CA HIS A 71 2.48 -30.40 -5.56
C HIS A 71 2.78 -28.93 -5.24
N ASP A 72 1.92 -28.03 -5.70
CA ASP A 72 2.04 -26.60 -5.39
C ASP A 72 1.51 -26.32 -3.98
N GLN A 73 2.06 -25.29 -3.35
CA GLN A 73 1.58 -24.79 -2.06
C GLN A 73 0.74 -23.52 -2.29
N PRO A 74 -0.27 -23.25 -1.45
CA PRO A 74 -0.99 -21.99 -1.51
C PRO A 74 -0.03 -20.80 -1.40
N ARG A 75 -0.30 -19.75 -2.18
CA ARG A 75 0.43 -18.48 -2.13
C ARG A 75 0.24 -17.85 -0.75
N MET A 76 1.33 -17.40 -0.14
CA MET A 76 1.25 -16.51 1.02
C MET A 76 1.31 -15.05 0.55
N THR A 77 0.64 -14.17 1.27
CA THR A 77 0.72 -12.72 1.06
C THR A 77 0.94 -11.98 2.38
N PRO A 78 1.52 -10.78 2.35
CA PRO A 78 1.67 -9.99 3.55
C PRO A 78 0.32 -9.64 4.19
N THR A 79 0.25 -9.82 5.51
CA THR A 79 -0.90 -9.42 6.32
C THR A 79 -0.76 -7.96 6.76
N PRO A 80 -1.84 -7.29 7.21
CA PRO A 80 -1.72 -5.96 7.82
C PRO A 80 -0.68 -5.94 8.95
N GLN A 81 -0.70 -6.96 9.80
CA GLN A 81 0.19 -7.08 10.94
C GLN A 81 1.65 -7.25 10.51
N SER A 82 1.93 -8.13 9.54
CA SER A 82 3.31 -8.35 9.08
C SER A 82 3.90 -7.11 8.40
N TYR A 83 3.07 -6.32 7.73
CA TYR A 83 3.50 -5.07 7.11
C TYR A 83 3.78 -3.97 8.15
N LEU A 84 2.90 -3.83 9.16
CA LEU A 84 3.10 -2.93 10.29
C LEU A 84 4.41 -3.27 11.03
N GLU A 85 4.61 -4.54 11.39
CA GLU A 85 5.82 -5.00 12.07
C GLU A 85 7.09 -4.73 11.26
N HIS A 86 7.07 -4.97 9.95
CA HIS A 86 8.19 -4.63 9.07
C HIS A 86 8.56 -3.15 9.15
N GLN A 87 7.58 -2.26 9.09
CA GLN A 87 7.82 -0.81 9.17
C GLN A 87 8.28 -0.36 10.56
N MET A 88 7.77 -0.97 11.63
CA MET A 88 8.23 -0.73 12.99
C MET A 88 9.69 -1.19 13.18
N ASN A 89 10.06 -2.35 12.66
CA ASN A 89 11.41 -2.89 12.74
C ASN A 89 12.43 -2.05 11.97
N GLN A 90 11.99 -1.34 10.92
CA GLN A 90 12.81 -0.37 10.19
C GLN A 90 12.88 1.02 10.86
N GLY A 91 12.21 1.22 11.99
CA GLY A 91 12.11 2.53 12.64
C GLY A 91 11.29 3.57 11.87
N LYS A 92 10.52 3.14 10.85
CA LYS A 92 9.65 4.02 10.05
C LYS A 92 8.36 4.39 10.78
N LEU A 93 7.96 3.59 11.77
CA LEU A 93 6.75 3.77 12.57
C LEU A 93 7.03 3.67 14.07
N PRO A 94 6.30 4.45 14.90
CA PRO A 94 6.34 4.29 16.34
C PRO A 94 5.65 2.97 16.76
N ARG A 95 5.96 2.51 17.98
CA ARG A 95 5.49 1.20 18.46
C ARG A 95 3.99 1.11 18.72
N ASP A 96 3.32 2.25 18.81
CA ASP A 96 1.89 2.39 19.04
C ASP A 96 1.09 2.66 17.75
N ALA A 97 1.75 2.59 16.58
CA ALA A 97 1.07 2.73 15.29
C ALA A 97 0.00 1.66 15.10
N CYS A 98 -1.18 2.07 14.62
CA CYS A 98 -2.33 1.18 14.47
C CYS A 98 -2.40 0.47 13.10
N GLY A 99 -1.45 0.72 12.20
CA GLY A 99 -1.47 0.17 10.85
C GLY A 99 -0.27 0.61 10.01
N GLY A 100 -0.17 0.06 8.80
CA GLY A 100 0.90 0.39 7.86
C GLY A 100 0.76 1.79 7.24
N GLN A 101 1.85 2.32 6.69
CA GLN A 101 1.86 3.59 5.96
C GLN A 101 1.55 3.41 4.48
N TYR A 102 0.73 4.32 3.97
CA TYR A 102 0.33 4.38 2.57
C TYR A 102 0.45 5.81 2.04
N TRP A 103 1.08 5.96 0.89
CA TRP A 103 0.96 7.17 0.09
C TRP A 103 -0.47 7.31 -0.42
N ARG A 104 -0.92 8.56 -0.43
CA ARG A 104 -2.21 8.98 -0.98
C ARG A 104 -1.91 9.86 -2.18
N TYR A 105 -2.49 9.55 -3.32
CA TYR A 105 -2.25 10.27 -4.56
C TYR A 105 -3.54 10.83 -5.10
N THR A 106 -3.58 12.14 -5.32
CA THR A 106 -4.60 12.78 -6.14
C THR A 106 -4.19 12.63 -7.60
N LEU A 107 -4.95 11.85 -8.37
CA LEU A 107 -4.68 11.54 -9.78
C LEU A 107 -5.48 12.42 -10.75
N ARG A 108 -6.39 13.23 -10.24
CA ARG A 108 -7.11 14.26 -10.99
C ARG A 108 -7.63 15.32 -10.03
N ASP A 109 -7.86 16.52 -10.53
CA ASP A 109 -8.52 17.55 -9.73
C ASP A 109 -10.03 17.26 -9.65
N TYR A 110 -10.48 16.73 -8.50
CA TYR A 110 -11.89 16.49 -8.19
C TYR A 110 -12.38 17.33 -7.01
N PHE A 111 -11.56 18.28 -6.54
CA PHE A 111 -11.93 19.15 -5.43
C PHE A 111 -12.79 20.32 -5.92
N PRO A 112 -13.69 20.86 -5.08
CA PRO A 112 -14.48 22.04 -5.46
C PRO A 112 -13.58 23.22 -5.83
N VAL A 113 -13.93 23.96 -6.88
CA VAL A 113 -13.16 25.12 -7.37
C VAL A 113 -12.89 26.17 -6.27
N ASN A 114 -13.83 26.30 -5.33
CA ASN A 114 -13.78 27.29 -4.25
C ASN A 114 -13.24 26.73 -2.93
N ALA A 115 -12.78 25.48 -2.90
CA ALA A 115 -12.23 24.91 -1.68
C ALA A 115 -10.83 25.48 -1.41
N ASP A 116 -10.50 25.64 -0.13
CA ASP A 116 -9.21 26.15 0.30
C ASP A 116 -8.07 25.24 -0.17
N LYS A 117 -7.30 25.75 -1.15
CA LYS A 117 -6.19 25.04 -1.78
C LYS A 117 -5.02 24.81 -0.84
N SER A 118 -4.96 25.49 0.32
CA SER A 118 -3.94 25.24 1.33
C SER A 118 -4.07 23.85 1.96
N PHE A 119 -5.27 23.27 1.94
CA PHE A 119 -5.56 21.94 2.49
C PHE A 119 -5.77 20.87 1.41
N ILE A 120 -5.99 21.29 0.16
CA ILE A 120 -6.08 20.36 -0.97
C ILE A 120 -4.65 19.93 -1.34
N PRO A 121 -4.34 18.63 -1.39
CA PRO A 121 -3.00 18.14 -1.69
C PRO A 121 -2.49 18.48 -3.10
N GLY A 122 -3.29 19.19 -3.90
CA GLY A 122 -3.06 19.37 -5.32
C GLY A 122 -2.98 18.03 -6.03
N PHE A 123 -2.37 18.05 -7.20
CA PHE A 123 -2.07 16.89 -8.00
C PHE A 123 -0.83 16.16 -7.45
N GLY A 124 -0.85 14.83 -7.39
CA GLY A 124 0.25 14.00 -6.89
C GLY A 124 0.13 13.60 -5.41
N PRO A 125 1.26 13.36 -4.71
CA PRO A 125 1.24 12.81 -3.36
C PRO A 125 0.76 13.83 -2.33
N PHE A 126 0.02 13.34 -1.35
CA PHE A 126 -0.21 14.10 -0.12
C PHE A 126 1.11 14.34 0.60
N LYS A 127 1.20 15.46 1.34
CA LYS A 127 2.41 15.89 2.06
C LYS A 127 3.03 14.79 2.92
N GLU A 128 2.18 13.97 3.56
CA GLU A 128 2.60 12.89 4.44
C GLU A 128 1.83 11.61 4.11
N PRO A 129 2.43 10.42 4.30
CA PRO A 129 1.71 9.15 4.26
C PRO A 129 0.58 9.10 5.30
N GLY A 130 -0.46 8.32 5.01
CA GLY A 130 -1.53 8.00 5.95
C GLY A 130 -1.32 6.63 6.59
N LEU A 131 -1.79 6.45 7.82
CA LEU A 131 -1.87 5.13 8.46
C LEU A 131 -3.17 4.44 8.08
N TRP A 132 -3.10 3.14 7.81
CA TRP A 132 -4.26 2.30 7.61
C TRP A 132 -4.00 0.87 8.10
N HIS A 133 -4.97 0.33 8.83
CA HIS A 133 -4.90 -0.99 9.47
C HIS A 133 -5.43 -2.12 8.59
N GLY A 134 -5.87 -1.80 7.37
CA GLY A 134 -6.42 -2.80 6.47
C GLY A 134 -5.37 -3.60 5.70
N ALA A 135 -5.87 -4.56 4.94
CA ALA A 135 -5.10 -5.50 4.15
C ALA A 135 -4.32 -4.76 3.06
N PRO A 136 -2.97 -4.81 3.08
CA PRO A 136 -2.17 -4.15 2.05
C PRO A 136 -2.52 -4.63 0.64
N MET A 137 -2.92 -5.89 0.52
CA MET A 137 -3.36 -6.49 -0.73
C MET A 137 -4.62 -5.84 -1.32
N ALA A 138 -5.53 -5.31 -0.48
CA ALA A 138 -6.67 -4.55 -0.97
C ALA A 138 -6.23 -3.21 -1.59
N ALA A 139 -5.29 -2.51 -0.95
CA ALA A 139 -4.69 -1.29 -1.51
C ALA A 139 -3.95 -1.59 -2.82
N LEU A 140 -3.10 -2.63 -2.85
CA LEU A 140 -2.36 -3.02 -4.06
C LEU A 140 -3.28 -3.41 -5.22
N LYS A 141 -4.37 -4.14 -4.94
CA LYS A 141 -5.38 -4.46 -5.96
C LYS A 141 -5.94 -3.20 -6.61
N ARG A 142 -6.17 -2.13 -5.85
CA ARG A 142 -6.61 -0.83 -6.38
C ARG A 142 -5.47 -0.11 -7.10
N ALA A 143 -4.27 -0.10 -6.55
CA ALA A 143 -3.09 0.50 -7.18
C ALA A 143 -2.78 -0.13 -8.56
N PHE A 144 -2.99 -1.43 -8.76
CA PHE A 144 -2.81 -2.05 -10.08
C PHE A 144 -3.83 -1.61 -11.13
N GLN A 145 -4.98 -1.06 -10.73
CA GLN A 145 -5.96 -0.50 -11.68
C GLN A 145 -5.41 0.77 -12.32
N VAL A 146 -4.64 1.56 -11.55
CA VAL A 146 -3.98 2.78 -12.02
C VAL A 146 -2.98 2.50 -13.15
N LEU A 147 -2.34 1.33 -13.16
CA LEU A 147 -1.41 0.94 -14.24
C LEU A 147 -2.10 0.75 -15.61
N GLY A 148 -3.42 0.69 -15.65
CA GLY A 148 -4.18 0.53 -16.90
C GLY A 148 -4.44 1.85 -17.63
N ASP A 149 -4.22 2.97 -16.97
CA ASP A 149 -4.44 4.30 -17.53
C ASP A 149 -3.11 4.87 -18.07
N PRO A 150 -3.01 5.15 -19.39
CA PRO A 150 -1.79 5.68 -19.99
C PRO A 150 -1.49 7.11 -19.56
N ASP A 151 -2.48 7.87 -19.10
CA ASP A 151 -2.38 9.30 -18.81
C ASP A 151 -2.29 9.58 -17.30
N VAL A 152 -2.01 8.55 -16.49
CA VAL A 152 -1.75 8.73 -15.06
C VAL A 152 -0.48 9.54 -14.85
N GLU A 153 -0.66 10.72 -14.29
CA GLU A 153 0.41 11.56 -13.78
C GLU A 153 0.38 11.57 -12.23
N GLY A 154 1.42 12.13 -11.60
CA GLY A 154 1.42 12.46 -10.17
C GLY A 154 1.91 11.34 -9.24
N ILE A 155 1.99 10.10 -9.73
CA ILE A 155 2.71 9.03 -9.05
C ILE A 155 4.17 9.03 -9.55
N PRO A 156 5.18 9.05 -8.64
CA PRO A 156 6.57 8.95 -9.03
C PRO A 156 6.86 7.72 -9.88
N GLU A 157 7.72 7.87 -10.89
CA GLU A 157 8.06 6.79 -11.84
C GLU A 157 8.61 5.54 -11.13
N GLU A 158 9.39 5.72 -10.08
CA GLU A 158 9.91 4.63 -9.24
C GLU A 158 8.78 3.77 -8.66
N GLN A 159 7.72 4.39 -8.13
CA GLN A 159 6.58 3.65 -7.60
C GLN A 159 5.78 2.96 -8.71
N MET A 160 5.62 3.61 -9.87
CA MET A 160 4.98 2.98 -11.03
C MET A 160 5.77 1.75 -11.51
N ASN A 161 7.09 1.83 -11.54
CA ASN A 161 7.97 0.72 -11.90
C ASN A 161 7.91 -0.42 -10.88
N ALA A 162 7.93 -0.10 -9.58
CA ALA A 162 7.76 -1.10 -8.53
C ALA A 162 6.39 -1.79 -8.59
N LEU A 163 5.31 -1.05 -8.86
CA LEU A 163 3.97 -1.63 -9.06
C LEU A 163 3.92 -2.56 -10.29
N ARG A 164 4.56 -2.18 -11.40
CA ARG A 164 4.66 -3.03 -12.60
C ARG A 164 5.44 -4.31 -12.31
N GLU A 165 6.56 -4.22 -11.61
CA GLU A 165 7.33 -5.40 -11.19
C GLU A 165 6.48 -6.32 -10.31
N LEU A 166 5.83 -5.75 -9.29
CA LEU A 166 5.01 -6.53 -8.36
C LEU A 166 3.83 -7.21 -9.07
N ARG A 167 3.15 -6.52 -10.00
CA ARG A 167 2.09 -7.11 -10.83
C ARG A 167 2.62 -8.26 -11.69
N LYS A 168 3.81 -8.11 -12.27
CA LYS A 168 4.48 -9.17 -13.04
C LYS A 168 4.78 -10.38 -12.16
N LEU A 169 5.27 -10.17 -10.94
CA LEU A 169 5.55 -11.24 -9.98
C LEU A 169 4.27 -11.99 -9.58
N TYR A 170 3.19 -11.27 -9.25
CA TYR A 170 1.91 -11.91 -8.90
C TYR A 170 1.28 -12.70 -10.04
N SER A 171 1.62 -12.38 -11.28
CA SER A 171 1.14 -13.10 -12.47
C SER A 171 1.89 -14.42 -12.73
N LYS A 172 2.98 -14.71 -12.01
CA LYS A 172 3.76 -15.94 -12.19
C LYS A 172 3.04 -17.15 -11.60
N THR A 173 3.11 -18.27 -12.32
CA THR A 173 2.60 -19.58 -11.90
C THR A 173 3.74 -20.55 -11.66
N VAL A 174 3.58 -21.46 -10.70
CA VAL A 174 4.53 -22.55 -10.48
C VAL A 174 4.26 -23.64 -11.51
N VAL A 175 5.30 -24.13 -12.16
CA VAL A 175 5.21 -25.25 -13.11
C VAL A 175 5.57 -26.52 -12.36
N LEU A 176 4.61 -27.45 -12.27
CA LEU A 176 4.87 -28.76 -11.68
C LEU A 176 5.76 -29.57 -12.63
N PRO A 177 6.75 -30.34 -12.11
CA PRO A 177 7.45 -31.31 -12.91
C PRO A 177 6.41 -32.25 -13.53
N THR A 178 6.28 -32.23 -14.85
CA THR A 178 5.45 -33.24 -15.53
C THR A 178 6.08 -34.57 -15.19
N GLN A 179 5.31 -35.47 -14.56
CA GLN A 179 5.76 -36.84 -14.38
C GLN A 179 6.06 -37.38 -15.78
N MET A 180 7.34 -37.53 -16.11
CA MET A 180 7.74 -38.39 -17.20
C MET A 180 7.16 -39.75 -16.83
N GLY A 181 6.15 -40.18 -17.58
CA GLY A 181 5.50 -41.46 -17.37
C GLY A 181 6.54 -42.59 -17.34
N PRO A 182 6.19 -43.76 -16.80
CA PRO A 182 7.07 -44.92 -16.83
C PRO A 182 7.45 -45.19 -18.29
N ASN A 183 8.74 -45.07 -18.60
CA ASN A 183 9.31 -45.60 -19.83
C ASN A 183 8.86 -47.07 -19.94
N PRO A 184 8.12 -47.47 -20.98
CA PRO A 184 7.92 -48.88 -21.25
C PRO A 184 9.23 -49.40 -21.85
N ASP A 185 10.11 -49.93 -21.01
CA ASP A 185 11.14 -50.85 -21.48
C ASP A 185 10.44 -52.09 -22.03
N GLY A 186 10.55 -52.30 -23.33
CA GLY A 186 9.99 -53.45 -24.05
C GLY A 186 10.63 -53.54 -25.43
N GLY A 187 11.80 -54.18 -25.49
CA GLY A 187 12.63 -54.28 -26.68
C GLY A 187 11.95 -54.91 -27.91
N GLY A 188 12.36 -54.43 -29.08
CA GLY A 188 12.08 -55.02 -30.37
C GLY A 188 13.21 -54.65 -31.33
N ALA A 189 14.06 -55.63 -31.63
CA ALA A 189 15.18 -55.51 -32.54
C ALA A 189 14.74 -55.44 -34.02
N VAL A 190 15.68 -54.97 -34.85
CA VAL A 190 15.85 -55.17 -36.30
C VAL A 190 15.05 -54.27 -37.25
N ALA A 191 15.74 -53.32 -37.88
CA ALA A 191 15.87 -53.26 -39.34
C ALA A 191 16.96 -52.24 -39.74
N VAL A 192 18.09 -52.80 -40.18
CA VAL A 192 19.06 -52.14 -41.05
C VAL A 192 18.36 -51.77 -42.35
N THR A 193 18.48 -50.53 -42.81
CA THR A 193 18.57 -50.25 -44.24
C THR A 193 19.47 -49.04 -44.45
N GLU A 194 20.68 -49.36 -44.89
CA GLU A 194 21.57 -48.42 -45.57
C GLU A 194 20.84 -47.75 -46.74
N ARG A 195 21.00 -46.43 -46.89
CA ARG A 195 21.19 -45.87 -48.22
C ARG A 195 22.07 -44.63 -48.15
N SER A 196 23.32 -44.91 -48.54
CA SER A 196 24.30 -44.01 -49.15
C SER A 196 23.66 -42.84 -49.90
N ASN A 197 24.13 -41.61 -49.62
CA ASN A 197 24.62 -40.81 -50.72
C ASN A 197 25.74 -39.86 -50.29
N GLN A 198 26.85 -40.02 -51.00
CA GLN A 198 28.11 -39.31 -50.92
C GLN A 198 28.04 -37.90 -51.54
N ARG A 199 29.13 -37.17 -51.26
CA ARG A 199 29.71 -36.00 -51.94
C ARG A 199 29.24 -34.63 -51.45
N SER A 200 30.11 -33.64 -51.22
CA SER A 200 31.58 -33.52 -51.29
C SER A 200 31.97 -32.11 -50.81
N GLY A 201 33.20 -31.98 -50.29
CA GLY A 201 33.98 -30.72 -50.27
C GLY A 201 34.02 -30.02 -48.90
N ALA A 202 34.99 -30.24 -48.00
CA ALA A 202 36.46 -30.10 -48.07
C ALA A 202 36.98 -28.65 -47.98
N ALA A 203 37.48 -28.29 -46.78
CA ALA A 203 38.75 -27.59 -46.49
C ALA A 203 38.76 -27.28 -44.97
N SER A 204 39.54 -27.97 -44.12
CA SER A 204 40.93 -27.63 -43.72
C SER A 204 41.08 -26.17 -43.27
N THR A 205 41.55 -25.84 -42.08
CA THR A 205 42.76 -26.33 -41.40
C THR A 205 42.72 -26.12 -39.88
N ASP A 206 43.27 -27.11 -39.18
CA ASP A 206 44.11 -27.10 -37.97
C ASP A 206 44.43 -25.75 -37.29
N HIS A 207 44.25 -25.71 -35.96
CA HIS A 207 45.39 -25.46 -35.06
C HIS A 207 45.11 -25.98 -33.65
N GLU A 208 45.96 -26.91 -33.26
CA GLU A 208 46.23 -27.47 -31.94
C GLU A 208 46.94 -26.45 -31.05
N ALA A 209 46.52 -26.33 -29.79
CA ALA A 209 47.41 -26.02 -28.66
C ALA A 209 46.72 -26.34 -27.34
N THR A 210 47.14 -27.44 -26.75
CA THR A 210 47.11 -27.72 -25.31
C THR A 210 47.67 -26.57 -24.49
N ASN A 211 47.04 -26.20 -23.37
CA ASN A 211 47.82 -25.86 -22.18
C ASN A 211 47.11 -26.17 -20.86
N THR A 212 47.87 -26.85 -20.03
CA THR A 212 47.65 -27.33 -18.66
C THR A 212 48.08 -26.29 -17.63
N GLY A 213 47.49 -26.36 -16.42
CA GLY A 213 47.98 -25.70 -15.19
C GLY A 213 46.95 -24.70 -14.64
N GLY A 214 46.38 -24.85 -13.44
CA GLY A 214 46.92 -25.39 -12.19
C GLY A 214 47.50 -24.23 -11.37
N GLY A 215 46.84 -23.86 -10.27
CA GLY A 215 47.35 -22.84 -9.34
C GLY A 215 46.31 -22.21 -8.43
N GLU A 216 46.02 -22.87 -7.32
CA GLU A 216 45.44 -22.28 -6.11
C GLU A 216 46.33 -21.15 -5.58
N SER A 217 45.73 -20.09 -5.03
CA SER A 217 46.21 -19.31 -3.86
C SER A 217 45.26 -18.12 -3.60
N GLY A 218 44.48 -18.17 -2.52
CA GLY A 218 44.16 -16.96 -1.76
C GLY A 218 45.21 -16.78 -0.65
N PRO A 219 44.95 -15.95 0.38
CA PRO A 219 44.38 -14.61 0.42
C PRO A 219 45.42 -13.60 0.98
N SER A 220 45.23 -12.28 0.80
CA SER A 220 45.79 -11.27 1.71
C SER A 220 45.19 -9.88 1.47
N ALA A 221 44.56 -9.35 2.53
CA ALA A 221 44.36 -7.92 2.76
C ALA A 221 45.68 -7.28 3.25
N PRO A 222 45.82 -5.96 3.15
CA PRO A 222 45.96 -5.21 4.40
C PRO A 222 45.35 -3.78 4.42
N ASN A 223 45.01 -3.38 5.64
CA ASN A 223 45.13 -2.06 6.27
C ASN A 223 44.31 -0.84 5.79
N ALA A 224 43.31 -0.55 6.63
CA ALA A 224 43.05 0.71 7.35
C ALA A 224 43.94 1.94 7.03
N VAL A 225 43.29 3.03 6.62
CA VAL A 225 43.73 4.41 6.90
C VAL A 225 42.48 5.22 7.26
N GLY A 226 42.51 5.84 8.43
CA GLY A 226 41.46 6.71 8.95
C GLY A 226 41.50 8.11 8.34
N HIS A 227 40.32 8.75 8.29
CA HIS A 227 40.21 10.19 8.17
C HIS A 227 39.21 10.71 9.21
N GLU A 228 39.74 11.45 10.18
CA GLU A 228 38.99 12.35 11.06
C GLU A 228 38.49 13.59 10.30
N PRO A 229 37.44 14.27 10.81
CA PRO A 229 36.78 15.39 10.14
C PRO A 229 37.39 16.75 10.54
N PRO A 230 37.24 17.80 9.73
CA PRO A 230 37.58 19.14 10.17
C PRO A 230 36.43 19.75 11.00
N GLN A 231 36.78 20.13 12.23
CA GLN A 231 36.05 21.08 13.06
C GLN A 231 36.05 22.48 12.42
N GLY A 232 34.92 23.18 12.49
CA GLY A 232 34.76 24.54 11.98
C GLY A 232 33.64 25.32 12.65
N GLN A 233 33.99 25.93 13.78
CA GLN A 233 33.52 27.20 14.34
C GLN A 233 32.05 27.42 14.77
N MET A 234 31.94 27.62 16.09
CA MET A 234 30.92 28.37 16.82
C MET A 234 30.74 29.79 16.27
N GLN A 235 29.49 30.23 16.16
CA GLN A 235 29.12 31.62 16.46
C GLN A 235 27.95 31.63 17.44
N THR A 236 28.20 32.25 18.58
CA THR A 236 27.26 32.52 19.66
C THR A 236 26.76 33.97 19.61
N ALA A 237 25.50 34.14 20.01
CA ALA A 237 24.87 35.32 20.63
C ALA A 237 24.51 36.53 19.71
N PRO A 238 23.48 37.36 20.06
CA PRO A 238 22.93 37.54 21.41
C PRO A 238 21.40 37.48 21.57
N ALA A 239 21.02 37.25 22.83
CA ALA A 239 19.74 37.60 23.40
C ALA A 239 19.81 39.02 23.99
N ALA A 240 18.74 39.80 23.86
CA ALA A 240 18.45 40.95 24.72
C ALA A 240 16.94 41.27 24.72
N ASN A 241 16.34 40.99 25.88
CA ASN A 241 15.49 41.85 26.71
C ASN A 241 14.18 42.48 26.20
N ASP A 242 13.11 42.07 26.90
CA ASP A 242 12.15 42.88 27.66
C ASP A 242 11.61 44.19 27.08
N ALA A 243 10.28 44.23 26.93
CA ALA A 243 9.49 45.32 27.53
C ALA A 243 8.02 44.92 27.69
N ALA A 244 7.56 45.00 28.94
CA ALA A 244 6.18 44.92 29.36
C ALA A 244 5.32 46.03 28.75
N THR A 245 4.01 45.77 28.54
CA THR A 245 2.98 46.80 28.73
C THR A 245 1.68 46.17 29.19
N THR A 246 1.45 46.34 30.49
CA THR A 246 0.19 46.27 31.22
C THR A 246 -0.84 47.24 30.62
N ARG A 247 -2.07 46.78 30.38
CA ARG A 247 -3.27 47.62 30.48
C ARG A 247 -4.38 46.87 31.22
N LYS A 248 -4.60 47.28 32.48
CA LYS A 248 -5.86 47.16 33.21
C LYS A 248 -6.84 48.23 32.72
N ALA A 249 -8.13 47.90 32.70
CA ALA A 249 -9.28 48.70 33.14
C ALA A 249 -10.53 48.24 32.37
N VAL A 250 -11.77 48.26 32.85
CA VAL A 250 -12.42 48.49 34.15
C VAL A 250 -13.88 47.99 33.97
N LEU A 251 -14.49 47.60 35.08
CA LEU A 251 -15.91 47.27 35.31
C LEU A 251 -16.95 48.17 34.60
N SER A 252 -18.11 47.61 34.24
CA SER A 252 -19.39 48.16 34.71
C SER A 252 -20.56 47.16 34.57
N SER A 253 -21.50 47.33 35.47
CA SER A 253 -22.61 46.48 35.91
C SER A 253 -23.98 46.98 35.40
N THR A 254 -24.84 46.04 34.94
CA THR A 254 -26.33 45.84 35.11
C THR A 254 -27.32 47.02 35.32
N PRO A 255 -28.67 46.80 35.29
CA PRO A 255 -29.67 46.39 34.26
C PRO A 255 -30.87 47.41 34.31
N PRO A 256 -32.20 47.12 34.25
CA PRO A 256 -33.05 46.06 33.63
C PRO A 256 -34.28 46.62 32.84
N ASP A 257 -35.07 45.76 32.17
CA ASP A 257 -36.55 45.80 31.99
C ASP A 257 -36.95 44.78 30.89
N SER A 258 -38.12 44.17 30.78
CA SER A 258 -39.28 43.84 31.61
C SER A 258 -40.13 42.89 30.76
N THR A 259 -40.82 41.94 31.41
CA THR A 259 -42.11 41.31 31.04
C THR A 259 -42.45 41.02 29.56
N ASP A 260 -42.72 39.75 29.23
CA ASP A 260 -44.12 39.30 29.13
C ASP A 260 -44.29 37.79 28.87
N LYS A 261 -45.26 37.21 29.58
CA LYS A 261 -45.88 35.89 29.32
C LYS A 261 -46.90 36.04 28.18
N PRO A 262 -47.21 34.95 27.43
CA PRO A 262 -48.48 34.25 27.69
C PRO A 262 -48.38 32.71 27.49
N THR A 263 -48.92 31.91 28.40
CA THR A 263 -50.27 31.30 28.36
C THR A 263 -50.32 29.97 27.60
N ALA A 264 -50.50 28.91 28.38
CA ALA A 264 -50.79 27.57 27.94
C ALA A 264 -52.13 27.48 27.20
N ARG A 265 -52.17 26.71 26.11
CA ARG A 265 -53.41 26.13 25.58
C ARG A 265 -53.24 24.62 25.41
N VAL A 266 -53.99 23.94 26.25
CA VAL A 266 -54.30 22.51 26.19
C VAL A 266 -55.13 22.26 24.93
N LEU A 267 -54.71 21.29 24.12
CA LEU A 267 -55.54 20.67 23.09
C LEU A 267 -55.39 19.15 23.23
N GLN A 268 -56.41 18.55 23.86
CA GLN A 268 -56.64 17.12 23.81
C GLN A 268 -57.07 16.75 22.39
N GLN A 269 -56.31 15.88 21.72
CA GLN A 269 -56.85 15.06 20.64
C GLN A 269 -56.50 13.60 20.87
N ARG A 270 -57.56 12.81 20.76
CA ARG A 270 -57.67 11.39 21.05
C ARG A 270 -57.23 10.58 19.84
N SER A 271 -56.60 9.44 20.12
CA SER A 271 -56.55 8.19 19.35
C SER A 271 -55.81 8.15 18.00
N LYS A 272 -54.71 7.39 17.96
CA LYS A 272 -54.67 6.02 17.38
C LYS A 272 -53.31 5.35 17.63
N THR A 273 -53.38 4.07 17.92
CA THR A 273 -52.34 3.11 18.24
C THR A 273 -51.23 3.02 17.18
N ARG A 274 -49.96 3.17 17.60
CA ARG A 274 -48.79 2.69 16.86
C ARG A 274 -47.77 2.17 17.87
N PRO A 275 -47.21 0.96 17.70
CA PRO A 275 -46.25 0.42 18.66
C PRO A 275 -44.96 1.25 18.65
N PRO A 276 -44.27 1.37 19.80
CA PRO A 276 -43.02 2.13 19.88
C PRO A 276 -41.95 1.45 19.02
N ARG A 277 -41.50 2.15 17.98
CA ARG A 277 -40.20 1.85 17.37
C ARG A 277 -39.15 2.15 18.44
N SER A 278 -38.50 1.09 18.92
CA SER A 278 -37.25 1.18 19.67
C SER A 278 -36.30 2.11 18.91
N SER A 279 -36.08 3.31 19.44
CA SER A 279 -34.97 4.15 19.02
C SER A 279 -33.72 3.52 19.61
N THR A 280 -33.16 2.53 18.91
CA THR A 280 -31.77 2.16 19.14
C THR A 280 -30.97 3.39 18.75
N HIS A 281 -30.62 4.19 19.76
CA HIS A 281 -29.56 5.17 19.66
C HIS A 281 -28.35 4.37 19.16
N VAL A 282 -28.05 4.47 17.86
CA VAL A 282 -26.79 3.96 17.32
C VAL A 282 -25.73 4.82 17.95
N ARG A 283 -25.19 4.33 19.07
CA ARG A 283 -24.06 4.92 19.76
C ARG A 283 -22.89 4.71 18.81
N LEU A 284 -22.58 5.74 18.01
CA LEU A 284 -21.33 5.80 17.25
C LEU A 284 -20.21 5.51 18.23
N LEU A 285 -19.62 4.32 18.08
CA LEU A 285 -18.46 3.91 18.87
C LEU A 285 -17.36 4.93 18.57
N ARG A 286 -16.84 5.56 19.64
CA ARG A 286 -15.65 6.41 19.57
C ARG A 286 -14.49 5.53 19.13
N PHE A 287 -14.13 5.61 17.85
CA PHE A 287 -12.87 5.09 17.35
C PHE A 287 -11.76 6.09 17.66
N GLY A 288 -10.67 5.58 18.26
CA GLY A 288 -9.32 6.15 18.33
C GLY A 288 -9.19 7.63 18.67
N ALA A 289 -8.47 7.94 19.76
CA ALA A 289 -8.01 9.31 20.02
C ALA A 289 -7.21 9.82 18.80
N GLY A 290 -7.82 10.73 18.02
CA GLY A 290 -7.17 11.42 16.89
C GLY A 290 -7.90 11.37 15.53
N SER A 291 -8.88 10.48 15.32
CA SER A 291 -9.62 10.42 14.04
C SER A 291 -11.07 9.96 14.24
N THR A 292 -11.89 10.81 14.86
CA THR A 292 -13.33 10.58 14.85
C THR A 292 -13.90 11.02 13.50
N THR A 293 -14.86 10.26 12.97
CA THR A 293 -15.69 10.65 11.80
C THR A 293 -16.27 12.05 11.98
N GLU A 294 -16.57 12.43 13.22
CA GLU A 294 -17.03 13.75 13.62
C GLU A 294 -15.98 14.85 13.38
N SER A 295 -14.69 14.59 13.64
CA SER A 295 -13.60 15.51 13.30
C SER A 295 -13.48 15.69 11.78
N ASN A 296 -13.59 14.60 11.02
CA ASN A 296 -13.55 14.66 9.55
C ASN A 296 -14.79 15.36 8.96
N VAL A 297 -15.97 15.18 9.56
CA VAL A 297 -17.21 15.86 9.17
C VAL A 297 -17.16 17.34 9.51
N LEU A 298 -16.74 17.72 10.72
CA LEU A 298 -16.56 19.12 11.11
C LEU A 298 -15.54 19.82 10.21
N ARG A 299 -14.44 19.13 9.89
CA ARG A 299 -13.41 19.62 8.97
C ARG A 299 -13.94 19.80 7.54
N TYR A 300 -14.79 18.88 7.08
CA TYR A 300 -15.47 19.01 5.79
C TYR A 300 -16.48 20.17 5.77
N LEU A 301 -17.25 20.36 6.84
CA LEU A 301 -18.18 21.48 6.96
C LEU A 301 -17.46 22.84 7.03
N THR A 302 -16.25 22.90 7.58
CA THR A 302 -15.43 24.12 7.53
C THR A 302 -14.84 24.42 6.16
N MET A 303 -14.64 23.41 5.29
CA MET A 303 -14.14 23.61 3.92
C MET A 303 -15.21 24.14 2.94
N LEU A 304 -16.49 24.15 3.33
CA LEU A 304 -17.62 24.59 2.50
C LEU A 304 -18.08 26.04 2.77
N ARG A 305 -17.38 26.77 3.64
CA ARG A 305 -17.64 28.18 3.94
C ARG A 305 -16.61 29.06 3.25
#